data_AF-A0AA88QG71-F1
#
_entry.id   AF-A0AA88QG71-F1
#
_cell.length_a   1.000
_cell.length_b   1.000
_cell.length_c   1.000
_cell.angle_alpha   90.00
_cell.angle_beta   90.00
_cell.angle_gamma   90.00
#
_symmetry.space_group_name_H-M   'P 1'
#
loop_
_entity.id
_entity.type
_entity.pdbx_description
1 polymer ?
#
loop_
_entity_poly.entity_id
_entity_poly.type
_entity_poly.pdbx_seq_one_letter_code
_entity_poly.pdbx_strand_id
1 'polypeptide(L)'
;MGDEGPITKLNVSTSKDEEEILKAQGYQVISADLNESTGKNQVHLWYKKECGNRPVTRIQFSFNDGMKSGLADAGYQLVNRDLNRGAGGDYIFLWYFCGSTEYDIPIMSLKVTNDAKEEPALLKDGWERLGCDLNHRAGGKFIYLWAKRVTPSYICEITASVDFSCDRYLFEQGYTRVDEDTNRGAGGKYVFLWYRRSTDKSKALTALNISTSPQEQAKLQAEGFKMVCMDLSEGAGGKYVYAWYRKEGCELEIQAMVLLINADAWKEYQKAAVAESGSAWSETRHMRFSPAFTEFLCEEKNMSNTHLITKLNVSTTKDEEEILGANGYQLINADLNEGTGQNRIFLWYKKECGIKPITRIQFSFNDKMKSGLADAGYELVDKDLNAGAGKSPIFLWYFYGSTESDIPIENLEVSKDANEEPALLKDGWERLGCDLNRRVGGNFIYLWVKREKPSYICEIAATVDFSSDKQKFDLGFTRVDENTNRGAGGNSVFLWYRRSTDKSKALTALNASINFQENVRLQNEDFKKLSVNLNSGTTGNDVYAWYLTEGCESQIRNMVLLINPAAWTIYQKAGINFVDKNLNEGNKGMKMYLAYQ
;
A
#
# COMPACT_ATOMS: atom_id res chain seq x y z
N MET A 1 16.34 -15.22 -44.87
CA MET A 1 15.05 -14.75 -44.33
C MET A 1 15.39 -13.88 -43.14
N GLY A 2 15.19 -12.57 -43.27
CA GLY A 2 15.67 -11.57 -42.31
C GLY A 2 14.99 -11.69 -40.94
N ASP A 3 15.78 -11.47 -39.91
CA ASP A 3 15.50 -11.68 -38.49
C ASP A 3 14.55 -10.59 -37.92
N GLU A 4 13.28 -10.61 -38.34
CA GLU A 4 12.24 -9.62 -37.95
C GLU A 4 11.60 -9.90 -36.57
N GLY A 5 12.21 -10.77 -35.76
CA GLY A 5 11.72 -11.06 -34.40
C GLY A 5 11.97 -9.93 -33.40
N PRO A 6 11.26 -9.91 -32.26
CA PRO A 6 11.60 -9.05 -31.13
C PRO A 6 12.95 -9.43 -30.52
N ILE A 7 13.54 -8.50 -29.78
CA ILE A 7 14.79 -8.74 -29.03
C ILE A 7 14.51 -9.75 -27.92
N THR A 8 15.39 -10.73 -27.74
CA THR A 8 15.24 -11.81 -26.74
C THR A 8 16.35 -11.84 -25.70
N LYS A 9 17.50 -11.20 -25.97
CA LYS A 9 18.61 -11.08 -25.01
C LYS A 9 19.35 -9.76 -25.17
N LEU A 10 19.95 -9.31 -24.07
CA LEU A 10 20.82 -8.14 -24.01
C LEU A 10 22.16 -8.53 -23.38
N ASN A 11 23.23 -7.87 -23.83
CA ASN A 11 24.56 -7.99 -23.26
C ASN A 11 25.33 -6.67 -23.41
N VAL A 12 26.50 -6.60 -22.79
CA VAL A 12 27.38 -5.42 -22.78
C VAL A 12 28.81 -5.88 -23.01
N SER A 13 29.55 -5.17 -23.85
CA SER A 13 31.01 -5.31 -23.95
C SER A 13 31.70 -4.12 -23.31
N THR A 14 32.85 -4.38 -22.70
CA THR A 14 33.75 -3.36 -22.12
C THR A 14 35.20 -3.49 -22.61
N SER A 15 35.44 -4.41 -23.53
CA SER A 15 36.72 -4.63 -24.22
C SER A 15 36.47 -5.22 -25.62
N LYS A 16 37.45 -5.08 -26.51
CA LYS A 16 37.39 -5.66 -27.87
C LYS A 16 37.25 -7.18 -27.87
N ASP A 17 37.91 -7.87 -26.95
CA ASP A 17 37.80 -9.33 -26.84
C ASP A 17 36.36 -9.75 -26.51
N GLU A 18 35.65 -9.01 -25.65
CA GLU A 18 34.24 -9.27 -25.36
C GLU A 18 33.36 -9.02 -26.61
N GLU A 19 33.67 -8.00 -27.41
CA GLU A 19 32.95 -7.73 -28.68
C GLU A 19 33.09 -8.87 -29.68
N GLU A 20 34.30 -9.42 -29.83
CA GLU A 20 34.55 -10.58 -30.70
C GLU A 20 33.77 -11.81 -30.22
N ILE A 21 33.75 -12.06 -28.91
CA ILE A 21 32.96 -13.15 -28.31
C ILE A 21 31.46 -12.96 -28.56
N LEU A 22 30.91 -11.77 -28.32
CA LEU A 22 29.49 -11.50 -28.49
C LEU A 22 29.07 -11.60 -29.96
N LYS A 23 29.90 -11.09 -30.87
CA LYS A 23 29.70 -11.23 -32.32
C LYS A 23 29.71 -12.70 -32.74
N ALA A 24 30.65 -13.50 -32.23
CA ALA A 24 30.70 -14.94 -32.50
C ALA A 24 29.46 -15.68 -31.95
N GLN A 25 28.85 -15.19 -30.88
CA GLN A 25 27.60 -15.71 -30.31
C GLN A 25 26.33 -15.22 -31.03
N GLY A 26 26.48 -14.43 -32.10
CA GLY A 26 25.38 -13.92 -32.92
C GLY A 26 24.67 -12.71 -32.32
N TYR A 27 25.27 -12.00 -31.37
CA TYR A 27 24.75 -10.71 -30.93
C TYR A 27 25.04 -9.63 -31.98
N GLN A 28 24.15 -8.65 -32.05
CA GLN A 28 24.25 -7.45 -32.86
C GLN A 28 24.59 -6.26 -31.95
N VAL A 29 25.59 -5.48 -32.35
CA VAL A 29 26.04 -4.30 -31.61
C VAL A 29 25.13 -3.11 -31.88
N ILE A 30 24.86 -2.32 -30.85
CA ILE A 30 24.36 -0.95 -31.00
C ILE A 30 25.60 -0.06 -31.10
N SER A 31 25.84 0.52 -32.27
CA SER A 31 27.12 1.14 -32.66
C SER A 31 27.49 2.44 -31.92
N ALA A 32 26.85 2.74 -30.79
CA ALA A 32 27.13 3.93 -29.99
C ALA A 32 27.98 3.54 -28.77
N ASP A 33 29.10 4.24 -28.59
CA ASP A 33 29.95 4.11 -27.40
C ASP A 33 29.31 4.88 -26.23
N LEU A 34 28.95 4.15 -25.17
CA LEU A 34 28.36 4.73 -23.98
C LEU A 34 29.34 5.62 -23.19
N ASN A 35 30.64 5.58 -23.51
CA ASN A 35 31.67 6.38 -22.86
C ASN A 35 32.35 7.37 -23.81
N GLU A 36 31.77 7.64 -24.99
CA GLU A 36 32.41 8.44 -26.05
C GLU A 36 32.93 9.80 -25.52
N SER A 37 32.18 10.46 -24.65
CA SER A 37 32.54 11.79 -24.12
C SER A 37 33.52 11.78 -22.94
N THR A 38 33.89 10.63 -22.40
CA THR A 38 34.79 10.55 -21.22
C THR A 38 36.23 10.19 -21.60
N GLY A 39 36.47 9.76 -22.85
CA GLY A 39 37.81 9.40 -23.36
C GLY A 39 38.36 8.11 -22.73
N LYS A 40 37.48 7.21 -22.31
CA LYS A 40 37.80 6.00 -21.54
C LYS A 40 37.51 4.73 -22.35
N ASN A 41 37.41 3.59 -21.68
CA ASN A 41 37.12 2.31 -22.33
C ASN A 41 35.80 2.39 -23.08
N GLN A 42 35.81 1.90 -24.32
CA GLN A 42 34.60 1.80 -25.13
C GLN A 42 33.65 0.80 -24.49
N VAL A 43 32.40 1.21 -24.34
CA VAL A 43 31.34 0.35 -23.81
C VAL A 43 30.20 0.32 -24.82
N HIS A 44 29.85 -0.88 -25.28
CA HIS A 44 28.79 -1.07 -26.27
C HIS A 44 27.68 -1.96 -25.72
N LEU A 45 26.44 -1.62 -26.08
CA LEU A 45 25.27 -2.48 -25.87
C LEU A 45 25.12 -3.47 -27.02
N TRP A 46 24.70 -4.69 -26.68
CA TRP A 46 24.49 -5.77 -27.63
C TRP A 46 23.12 -6.37 -27.43
N TYR A 47 22.47 -6.77 -28.51
CA TYR A 47 21.19 -7.46 -28.47
C TYR A 47 21.21 -8.71 -29.35
N LYS A 48 20.30 -9.64 -29.06
CA LYS A 48 20.09 -10.82 -29.90
C LYS A 48 18.60 -11.01 -30.16
N LYS A 49 18.28 -11.49 -31.35
CA LYS A 49 16.95 -11.94 -31.74
C LYS A 49 17.04 -13.44 -31.99
N GLU A 50 16.20 -14.21 -31.30
CA GLU A 50 16.23 -15.67 -31.38
C GLU A 50 14.81 -16.21 -31.52
N CYS A 51 14.57 -17.01 -32.54
CA CYS A 51 13.28 -17.67 -32.73
C CYS A 51 12.96 -18.61 -31.56
N GLY A 52 11.73 -18.56 -31.05
CA GLY A 52 11.24 -19.43 -29.96
C GLY A 52 11.61 -18.98 -28.54
N ASN A 53 12.46 -17.97 -28.38
CA ASN A 53 12.78 -17.42 -27.06
C ASN A 53 11.77 -16.34 -26.65
N ARG A 54 11.55 -16.19 -25.34
CA ARG A 54 10.68 -15.13 -24.81
C ARG A 54 11.29 -13.76 -25.11
N PRO A 55 10.49 -12.82 -25.64
CA PRO A 55 10.98 -11.48 -25.93
C PRO A 55 11.29 -10.71 -24.65
N VAL A 56 12.24 -9.78 -24.75
CA VAL A 56 12.46 -8.74 -23.75
C VAL A 56 11.28 -7.76 -23.82
N THR A 57 10.66 -7.51 -22.68
CA THR A 57 9.48 -6.64 -22.55
C THR A 57 9.75 -5.44 -21.65
N ARG A 58 10.75 -5.48 -20.77
CA ARG A 58 11.17 -4.30 -19.99
C ARG A 58 12.69 -4.27 -19.85
N ILE A 59 13.25 -3.07 -19.83
CA ILE A 59 14.66 -2.80 -19.53
C ILE A 59 14.68 -1.76 -18.41
N GLN A 60 15.49 -1.99 -17.39
CA GLN A 60 15.69 -1.09 -16.25
C GLN A 60 17.18 -1.01 -15.93
N PHE A 61 17.55 -0.04 -15.10
CA PHE A 61 18.90 0.24 -14.67
C PHE A 61 18.99 0.28 -13.16
N SER A 62 20.18 0.01 -12.64
CA SER A 62 20.47 0.19 -11.21
C SER A 62 21.84 0.84 -11.03
N PHE A 63 21.92 1.82 -10.13
CA PHE A 63 23.17 2.46 -9.72
C PHE A 63 23.35 2.52 -8.20
N ASN A 64 22.46 1.87 -7.44
CA ASN A 64 22.59 1.61 -6.02
C ASN A 64 22.01 0.23 -5.66
N ASP A 65 22.28 -0.25 -4.45
CA ASP A 65 21.90 -1.60 -4.04
C ASP A 65 20.40 -1.78 -3.75
N GLY A 66 19.69 -0.69 -3.42
CA GLY A 66 18.23 -0.72 -3.29
C GLY A 66 17.55 -1.05 -4.61
N MET A 67 17.95 -0.37 -5.69
CA MET A 67 17.45 -0.65 -7.04
C MET A 67 17.78 -2.06 -7.52
N LYS A 68 19.01 -2.55 -7.24
CA LYS A 68 19.41 -3.92 -7.60
C LYS A 68 18.53 -4.95 -6.89
N SER A 69 18.25 -4.75 -5.60
CA SER A 69 17.46 -5.67 -4.80
C SER A 69 16.03 -5.75 -5.32
N GLY A 70 15.39 -4.60 -5.56
CA GLY A 70 14.03 -4.55 -6.12
C GLY A 70 13.89 -5.22 -7.48
N LEU A 71 14.88 -5.04 -8.37
CA LEU A 71 14.91 -5.67 -9.69
C LEU A 71 15.15 -7.20 -9.61
N ALA A 72 16.09 -7.63 -8.76
CA ALA A 72 16.36 -9.05 -8.54
C ALA A 72 15.14 -9.78 -7.96
N ASP A 73 14.48 -9.18 -6.97
CA ASP A 73 13.29 -9.73 -6.33
C ASP A 73 12.09 -9.83 -7.30
N ALA A 74 12.01 -8.92 -8.27
CA ALA A 74 11.01 -8.94 -9.34
C ALA A 74 11.36 -9.91 -10.50
N GLY A 75 12.49 -10.62 -10.42
CA GLY A 75 12.89 -11.61 -11.42
C GLY A 75 13.51 -11.01 -12.69
N TYR A 76 14.03 -9.79 -12.64
CA TYR A 76 14.81 -9.24 -13.75
C TYR A 76 16.16 -9.95 -13.88
N GLN A 77 16.63 -10.08 -15.12
CA GLN A 77 17.93 -10.65 -15.44
C GLN A 77 19.00 -9.55 -15.48
N LEU A 78 20.01 -9.66 -14.63
CA LEU A 78 21.15 -8.77 -14.60
C LEU A 78 22.11 -9.06 -15.76
N VAL A 79 22.44 -8.03 -16.53
CA VAL A 79 23.65 -8.02 -17.36
C VAL A 79 24.79 -7.50 -16.51
N ASN A 80 25.62 -8.42 -15.99
CA ASN A 80 26.63 -8.11 -14.98
C ASN A 80 27.88 -7.45 -15.58
N ARG A 81 27.71 -6.23 -16.10
CA ARG A 81 28.74 -5.35 -16.65
C ARG A 81 28.37 -3.92 -16.31
N ASP A 82 29.36 -3.17 -15.85
CA ASP A 82 29.22 -1.73 -15.57
C ASP A 82 29.18 -0.96 -16.90
N LEU A 83 28.04 -0.32 -17.18
CA LEU A 83 27.85 0.51 -18.37
C LEU A 83 28.73 1.77 -18.35
N ASN A 84 29.16 2.19 -17.16
CA ASN A 84 29.95 3.40 -16.95
C ASN A 84 31.44 3.07 -16.73
N ARG A 85 31.88 1.87 -17.15
CA ARG A 85 33.20 1.34 -16.79
C ARG A 85 34.33 2.26 -17.23
N GLY A 86 35.02 2.83 -16.23
CA GLY A 86 36.20 3.68 -16.44
C GLY A 86 35.89 5.18 -16.60
N ALA A 87 34.62 5.56 -16.68
CA ALA A 87 34.16 6.94 -16.85
C ALA A 87 34.21 7.79 -15.56
N GLY A 88 34.23 7.14 -14.38
CA GLY A 88 34.41 7.81 -13.08
C GLY A 88 33.12 8.30 -12.42
N GLY A 89 31.95 7.84 -12.88
CA GLY A 89 30.64 8.09 -12.28
C GLY A 89 30.11 6.90 -11.47
N ASP A 90 28.79 6.79 -11.37
CA ASP A 90 28.15 5.67 -10.67
C ASP A 90 28.33 4.36 -11.46
N TYR A 91 28.35 3.22 -10.76
CA TYR A 91 28.30 1.90 -11.38
C TYR A 91 26.89 1.61 -11.88
N ILE A 92 26.69 1.60 -13.19
CA ILE A 92 25.36 1.43 -13.78
C ILE A 92 25.26 0.03 -14.37
N PHE A 93 24.23 -0.71 -13.97
CA PHE A 93 23.97 -2.05 -14.49
C PHE A 93 22.64 -2.11 -15.23
N LEU A 94 22.63 -2.82 -16.35
CA LEU A 94 21.42 -3.08 -17.14
C LEU A 94 20.71 -4.34 -16.63
N TRP A 95 19.38 -4.24 -16.55
CA TRP A 95 18.49 -5.34 -16.21
C TRP A 95 17.41 -5.49 -17.26
N TYR A 96 17.02 -6.72 -17.58
CA TYR A 96 15.92 -6.95 -18.51
C TYR A 96 14.95 -8.02 -18.03
N PHE A 97 13.70 -7.90 -18.45
CA PHE A 97 12.62 -8.81 -18.08
C PHE A 97 11.91 -9.34 -19.31
N CYS A 98 11.58 -10.63 -19.29
CA CYS A 98 10.85 -11.32 -20.34
C CYS A 98 9.46 -11.72 -19.82
N GLY A 99 8.56 -10.75 -19.78
CA GLY A 99 7.21 -10.91 -19.24
C GLY A 99 6.19 -11.43 -20.25
N SER A 100 4.95 -11.58 -19.79
CA SER A 100 3.84 -12.14 -20.59
C SER A 100 2.46 -11.60 -20.24
N THR A 101 2.38 -10.57 -19.40
CA THR A 101 1.13 -9.89 -19.05
C THR A 101 0.65 -8.98 -20.21
N GLU A 102 -0.56 -8.43 -20.10
CA GLU A 102 -1.05 -7.42 -21.06
C GLU A 102 -0.19 -6.14 -21.09
N TYR A 103 0.63 -5.91 -20.06
CA TYR A 103 1.56 -4.77 -19.95
C TYR A 103 2.95 -5.09 -20.50
N ASP A 104 3.22 -6.36 -20.86
CA ASP A 104 4.50 -6.86 -21.32
C ASP A 104 4.60 -6.85 -22.84
N ILE A 105 4.72 -5.65 -23.42
CA ILE A 105 4.79 -5.49 -24.87
C ILE A 105 6.24 -5.73 -25.35
N PRO A 106 6.49 -6.65 -26.30
CA PRO A 106 7.84 -6.94 -26.80
C PRO A 106 8.58 -5.72 -27.39
N ILE A 107 9.88 -5.64 -27.10
CA ILE A 107 10.78 -4.63 -27.68
C ILE A 107 11.32 -5.14 -29.02
N MET A 108 11.09 -4.37 -30.08
CA MET A 108 11.50 -4.68 -31.45
C MET A 108 12.88 -4.13 -31.79
N SER A 109 13.21 -2.95 -31.29
CA SER A 109 14.44 -2.24 -31.63
C SER A 109 14.94 -1.39 -30.48
N LEU A 110 16.26 -1.19 -30.46
CA LEU A 110 16.94 -0.32 -29.51
C LEU A 110 17.78 0.71 -30.28
N LYS A 111 17.90 1.91 -29.70
CA LYS A 111 18.77 2.98 -30.21
C LYS A 111 19.41 3.71 -29.03
N VAL A 112 20.67 4.11 -29.15
CA VAL A 112 21.32 4.98 -28.18
C VAL A 112 21.49 6.37 -28.80
N THR A 113 21.26 7.42 -28.03
CA THR A 113 21.50 8.80 -28.44
C THR A 113 22.34 9.55 -27.42
N ASN A 114 23.19 10.44 -27.90
CA ASN A 114 23.94 11.40 -27.09
C ASN A 114 23.74 12.86 -27.54
N ASP A 115 22.83 13.10 -28.49
CA ASP A 115 22.43 14.42 -28.95
C ASP A 115 20.96 14.69 -28.60
N ALA A 116 20.74 15.72 -27.79
CA ALA A 116 19.43 16.21 -27.37
C ALA A 116 18.51 16.59 -28.56
N LYS A 117 19.07 16.95 -29.71
CA LYS A 117 18.31 17.33 -30.91
C LYS A 117 17.56 16.17 -31.55
N GLU A 118 18.00 14.93 -31.32
CA GLU A 118 17.35 13.74 -31.87
C GLU A 118 16.12 13.33 -31.06
N GLU A 119 16.06 13.68 -29.77
CA GLU A 119 15.04 13.15 -28.86
C GLU A 119 13.59 13.45 -29.28
N PRO A 120 13.22 14.70 -29.67
CA PRO A 120 11.84 14.99 -30.05
C PRO A 120 11.38 14.21 -31.29
N ALA A 121 12.28 14.01 -32.27
CA ALA A 121 11.98 13.22 -33.47
C ALA A 121 11.78 11.74 -33.14
N LEU A 122 12.62 11.17 -32.26
CA LEU A 122 12.45 9.80 -31.79
C LEU A 122 11.13 9.59 -31.06
N LEU A 123 10.75 10.52 -30.16
CA LEU A 123 9.48 10.46 -29.45
C LEU A 123 8.29 10.47 -30.43
N LYS A 124 8.34 11.34 -31.45
CA LYS A 124 7.33 11.43 -32.51
C LYS A 124 7.23 10.16 -33.36
N ASP A 125 8.36 9.50 -33.58
CA ASP A 125 8.45 8.25 -34.34
C ASP A 125 8.07 7.00 -33.51
N GLY A 126 7.56 7.19 -32.30
CA GLY A 126 7.07 6.13 -31.42
C GLY A 126 8.16 5.40 -30.65
N TRP A 127 9.35 6.00 -30.51
CA TRP A 127 10.38 5.51 -29.60
C TRP A 127 10.11 6.00 -28.17
N GLU A 128 10.37 5.17 -27.18
CA GLU A 128 10.32 5.54 -25.77
C GLU A 128 11.74 5.66 -25.21
N ARG A 129 11.98 6.73 -24.44
CA ARG A 129 13.26 6.91 -23.73
C ARG A 129 13.24 6.11 -22.44
N LEU A 130 14.28 5.34 -22.17
CA LEU A 130 14.43 4.65 -20.89
C LEU A 130 14.97 5.62 -19.83
N GLY A 131 14.61 5.37 -18.57
CA GLY A 131 14.63 6.38 -17.51
C GLY A 131 15.98 6.73 -16.88
N CYS A 132 17.11 6.30 -17.44
CA CYS A 132 18.44 6.52 -16.84
C CYS A 132 19.38 7.20 -17.83
N ASP A 133 20.11 8.22 -17.37
CA ASP A 133 21.31 8.70 -18.05
C ASP A 133 22.42 7.65 -17.90
N LEU A 134 22.84 7.02 -19.00
CA LEU A 134 23.85 5.96 -19.00
C LEU A 134 25.26 6.44 -18.67
N ASN A 135 25.44 7.75 -18.52
CA ASN A 135 26.66 8.40 -18.08
C ASN A 135 26.49 9.05 -16.68
N HIS A 136 25.57 8.51 -15.87
CA HIS A 136 25.18 9.06 -14.58
C HIS A 136 26.39 9.39 -13.68
N ARG A 137 26.51 10.68 -13.33
CA ARG A 137 27.59 11.27 -12.51
C ARG A 137 29.02 11.09 -13.04
N ALA A 138 29.21 10.57 -14.24
CA ALA A 138 30.54 10.51 -14.87
C ALA A 138 30.92 11.84 -15.56
N GLY A 139 29.93 12.70 -15.82
CA GLY A 139 30.13 13.96 -16.54
C GLY A 139 30.29 13.76 -18.04
N GLY A 140 30.13 14.82 -18.83
CA GLY A 140 30.09 14.72 -20.30
C GLY A 140 28.66 14.81 -20.85
N LYS A 141 28.41 14.16 -21.99
CA LYS A 141 27.09 14.17 -22.63
C LYS A 141 26.13 13.25 -21.87
N PHE A 142 24.84 13.61 -21.87
CA PHE A 142 23.76 12.71 -21.46
C PHE A 142 23.58 11.64 -22.51
N ILE A 143 23.48 10.38 -22.08
CA ILE A 143 23.37 9.24 -22.99
C ILE A 143 22.11 8.46 -22.61
N TYR A 144 21.20 8.29 -23.56
CA TYR A 144 19.94 7.59 -23.30
C TYR A 144 19.76 6.39 -24.24
N LEU A 145 19.25 5.30 -23.67
CA LEU A 145 18.74 4.17 -24.42
C LEU A 145 17.26 4.40 -24.76
N TRP A 146 16.90 4.11 -26.00
CA TRP A 146 15.56 4.19 -26.55
C TRP A 146 15.08 2.81 -26.98
N ALA A 147 13.81 2.53 -26.74
CA ALA A 147 13.17 1.31 -27.18
C ALA A 147 12.02 1.61 -28.15
N LYS A 148 11.87 0.76 -29.18
CA LYS A 148 10.68 0.73 -30.04
C LYS A 148 10.01 -0.61 -29.88
N ARG A 149 8.71 -0.59 -29.64
CA ARG A 149 7.92 -1.81 -29.39
C ARG A 149 7.34 -2.39 -30.67
N VAL A 150 7.00 -3.68 -30.63
CA VAL A 150 6.38 -4.39 -31.75
C VAL A 150 5.02 -3.77 -32.09
N THR A 151 4.23 -3.42 -31.07
CA THR A 151 2.95 -2.73 -31.22
C THR A 151 2.98 -1.38 -30.53
N PRO A 152 2.31 -0.35 -31.10
CA PRO A 152 2.06 0.90 -30.39
C PRO A 152 1.37 0.62 -29.06
N SER A 153 1.77 1.37 -28.04
CA SER A 153 1.23 1.25 -26.69
C SER A 153 1.16 2.60 -26.02
N TYR A 154 0.22 2.73 -25.11
CA TYR A 154 -0.13 3.97 -24.45
C TYR A 154 0.15 3.82 -22.96
N ILE A 155 0.63 4.88 -22.34
CA ILE A 155 0.67 4.96 -20.88
C ILE A 155 -0.77 4.94 -20.41
N CYS A 156 -1.15 3.92 -19.64
CA CYS A 156 -2.50 3.78 -19.12
C CYS A 156 -2.60 4.19 -17.64
N GLU A 157 -1.49 4.15 -16.91
CA GLU A 157 -1.43 4.63 -15.53
C GLU A 157 -0.05 5.14 -15.15
N ILE A 158 -0.03 6.02 -14.15
CA ILE A 158 1.15 6.51 -13.47
C ILE A 158 0.98 6.40 -11.96
N THR A 159 2.09 6.21 -11.26
CA THR A 159 2.18 6.31 -9.79
C THR A 159 3.57 6.81 -9.40
N ALA A 160 3.82 6.98 -8.11
CA ALA A 160 5.13 7.35 -7.58
C ALA A 160 5.40 6.61 -6.26
N SER A 161 6.67 6.34 -5.98
CA SER A 161 7.11 5.76 -4.72
C SER A 161 8.19 6.62 -4.09
N VAL A 162 8.17 6.65 -2.76
CA VAL A 162 9.34 7.01 -1.95
C VAL A 162 10.05 5.70 -1.62
N ASP A 163 11.37 5.70 -1.70
CA ASP A 163 12.20 4.50 -1.47
C ASP A 163 11.94 3.29 -2.40
N PHE A 164 12.55 2.15 -2.06
CA PHE A 164 12.61 0.92 -2.87
C PHE A 164 11.67 -0.20 -2.36
N SER A 165 10.94 0.02 -1.26
CA SER A 165 10.11 -1.01 -0.60
C SER A 165 8.98 -1.54 -1.48
N CYS A 166 8.49 -0.71 -2.40
CA CYS A 166 7.40 -1.07 -3.32
C CYS A 166 7.90 -1.60 -4.67
N ASP A 167 9.22 -1.64 -4.93
CA ASP A 167 9.79 -1.98 -6.25
C ASP A 167 9.26 -3.31 -6.77
N ARG A 168 9.44 -4.38 -5.97
CA ARG A 168 9.04 -5.74 -6.34
C ARG A 168 7.56 -5.77 -6.74
N TYR A 169 6.71 -5.22 -5.88
CA TYR A 169 5.27 -5.21 -6.11
C TYR A 169 4.90 -4.45 -7.39
N LEU A 170 5.44 -3.25 -7.60
CA LEU A 170 5.14 -2.44 -8.78
C LEU A 170 5.63 -3.09 -10.07
N PHE A 171 6.82 -3.69 -10.07
CA PHE A 171 7.31 -4.48 -11.21
C PHE A 171 6.43 -5.70 -11.51
N GLU A 172 5.99 -6.44 -10.48
CA GLU A 172 5.07 -7.58 -10.61
C GLU A 172 3.70 -7.15 -11.18
N GLN A 173 3.24 -5.93 -10.87
CA GLN A 173 2.03 -5.33 -11.44
C GLN A 173 2.21 -4.77 -12.87
N GLY A 174 3.41 -4.90 -13.45
CA GLY A 174 3.69 -4.50 -14.83
C GLY A 174 4.12 -3.04 -15.00
N TYR A 175 4.42 -2.32 -13.91
CA TYR A 175 4.96 -0.96 -14.01
C TYR A 175 6.41 -0.96 -14.48
N THR A 176 6.75 0.14 -15.15
CA THR A 176 8.10 0.55 -15.54
C THR A 176 8.45 1.76 -14.69
N ARG A 177 9.52 1.66 -13.90
CA ARG A 177 10.12 2.78 -13.19
C ARG A 177 10.81 3.72 -14.17
N VAL A 178 10.73 5.02 -13.92
CA VAL A 178 11.68 5.99 -14.44
C VAL A 178 12.85 6.00 -13.47
N ASP A 179 13.96 5.35 -13.83
CA ASP A 179 15.14 5.15 -12.96
C ASP A 179 15.90 6.44 -12.58
N GLU A 180 15.31 7.61 -12.76
CA GLU A 180 15.87 8.89 -12.37
C GLU A 180 15.13 9.41 -11.13
N ASP A 181 15.90 9.79 -10.11
CA ASP A 181 15.37 10.33 -8.86
C ASP A 181 14.90 11.77 -9.08
N THR A 182 13.61 12.06 -8.82
CA THR A 182 13.09 13.43 -8.96
C THR A 182 13.70 14.40 -7.95
N ASN A 183 14.29 13.88 -6.86
CA ASN A 183 15.02 14.64 -5.86
C ASN A 183 16.54 14.69 -6.11
N ARG A 184 17.02 14.29 -7.29
CA ARG A 184 18.45 14.26 -7.58
C ARG A 184 19.11 15.62 -7.29
N GLY A 185 20.04 15.59 -6.35
CA GLY A 185 20.84 16.75 -5.94
C GLY A 185 20.13 17.71 -4.97
N ALA A 186 18.87 17.46 -4.60
CA ALA A 186 18.09 18.29 -3.68
C ALA A 186 18.21 17.86 -2.21
N GLY A 187 18.75 16.66 -1.92
CA GLY A 187 19.03 16.19 -0.56
C GLY A 187 17.82 15.59 0.19
N GLY A 188 16.78 15.17 -0.53
CA GLY A 188 15.58 14.50 0.03
C GLY A 188 15.59 12.98 -0.04
N LYS A 189 14.42 12.35 0.13
CA LYS A 189 14.25 10.90 -0.11
C LYS A 189 14.36 10.61 -1.60
N TYR A 190 14.72 9.38 -1.97
CA TYR A 190 14.55 8.91 -3.33
C TYR A 190 13.07 8.94 -3.70
N VAL A 191 12.74 9.59 -4.81
CA VAL A 191 11.38 9.59 -5.36
C VAL A 191 11.42 9.18 -6.82
N PHE A 192 10.67 8.13 -7.15
CA PHE A 192 10.61 7.60 -8.50
C PHE A 192 9.20 7.68 -9.06
N LEU A 193 9.10 8.12 -10.33
CA LEU A 193 7.88 8.00 -11.11
C LEU A 193 7.79 6.60 -11.72
N TRP A 194 6.59 6.08 -11.79
CA TRP A 194 6.28 4.78 -12.39
C TRP A 194 5.15 4.94 -13.40
N TYR A 195 5.19 4.16 -14.45
CA TYR A 195 4.13 4.10 -15.43
C TYR A 195 3.92 2.68 -15.94
N ARG A 196 2.69 2.33 -16.31
CA ARG A 196 2.40 1.07 -17.03
C ARG A 196 1.74 1.36 -18.36
N ARG A 197 1.94 0.44 -19.31
CA ARG A 197 1.54 0.63 -20.71
C ARG A 197 0.55 -0.44 -21.15
N SER A 198 -0.41 -0.09 -21.98
CA SER A 198 -1.33 -1.04 -22.60
C SER A 198 -1.41 -0.80 -24.11
N THR A 199 -1.68 -1.87 -24.86
CA THR A 199 -2.12 -1.77 -26.27
C THR A 199 -3.60 -1.40 -26.38
N ASP A 200 -4.36 -1.51 -25.28
CA ASP A 200 -5.74 -1.07 -25.21
C ASP A 200 -5.79 0.45 -25.11
N LYS A 201 -6.14 1.06 -26.24
CA LYS A 201 -6.28 2.50 -26.40
C LYS A 201 -7.32 3.10 -25.43
N SER A 202 -8.35 2.36 -25.05
CA SER A 202 -9.40 2.85 -24.14
C SER A 202 -8.90 3.04 -22.70
N LYS A 203 -7.79 2.41 -22.33
CA LYS A 203 -7.17 2.55 -21.00
C LYS A 203 -6.18 3.73 -20.94
N ALA A 204 -5.88 4.38 -22.05
CA ALA A 204 -4.82 5.37 -22.15
C ALA A 204 -5.08 6.60 -21.28
N LEU A 205 -4.00 7.17 -20.75
CA LEU A 205 -4.02 8.53 -20.24
C LEU A 205 -4.07 9.49 -21.43
N THR A 206 -4.86 10.56 -21.31
CA THR A 206 -4.98 11.62 -22.32
C THR A 206 -4.28 12.90 -21.87
N ALA A 207 -4.01 13.05 -20.57
CA ALA A 207 -3.39 14.24 -20.00
C ALA A 207 -2.43 13.92 -18.86
N LEU A 208 -1.36 14.71 -18.75
CA LEU A 208 -0.45 14.77 -17.60
C LEU A 208 -0.22 16.22 -17.21
N ASN A 209 -0.11 16.49 -15.91
CA ASN A 209 0.20 17.81 -15.38
C ASN A 209 0.99 17.75 -14.07
N ILE A 210 1.51 18.89 -13.63
CA ILE A 210 2.25 19.05 -12.37
C ILE A 210 1.66 20.23 -11.60
N SER A 211 1.48 20.07 -10.29
CA SER A 211 1.17 21.19 -9.38
C SER A 211 2.31 21.43 -8.41
N THR A 212 2.58 22.69 -8.13
CA THR A 212 3.59 23.16 -7.15
C THR A 212 2.99 24.07 -6.07
N SER A 213 1.66 24.23 -6.09
CA SER A 213 0.92 25.06 -5.15
C SER A 213 -0.50 24.53 -4.92
N PRO A 214 -1.13 24.80 -3.75
CA PRO A 214 -2.51 24.42 -3.50
C PRO A 214 -3.51 24.99 -4.51
N GLN A 215 -3.25 26.17 -5.07
CA GLN A 215 -4.11 26.79 -6.08
C GLN A 215 -4.10 26.01 -7.39
N GLU A 216 -2.93 25.50 -7.81
CA GLU A 216 -2.81 24.64 -8.99
C GLU A 216 -3.46 23.27 -8.75
N GLN A 217 -3.33 22.71 -7.54
CA GLN A 217 -3.99 21.45 -7.17
C GLN A 217 -5.52 21.58 -7.27
N ALA A 218 -6.09 22.63 -6.65
CA ALA A 218 -7.53 22.89 -6.70
C ALA A 218 -8.02 23.09 -8.14
N LYS A 219 -7.23 23.78 -8.97
CA LYS A 219 -7.54 23.97 -10.40
C LYS A 219 -7.56 22.63 -11.15
N LEU A 220 -6.51 21.82 -11.03
CA LEU A 220 -6.41 20.54 -11.74
C LEU A 220 -7.49 19.56 -11.30
N GLN A 221 -7.80 19.55 -10.00
CA GLN A 221 -8.90 18.77 -9.47
C GLN A 221 -10.25 19.20 -10.06
N ALA A 222 -10.52 20.51 -10.16
CA ALA A 222 -11.71 21.04 -10.81
C ALA A 222 -11.77 20.72 -12.32
N GLU A 223 -10.62 20.59 -12.98
CA GLU A 223 -10.51 20.17 -14.40
C GLU A 223 -10.59 18.64 -14.61
N GLY A 224 -10.88 17.88 -13.55
CA GLY A 224 -11.08 16.44 -13.59
C GLY A 224 -9.78 15.63 -13.66
N PHE A 225 -8.63 16.23 -13.32
CA PHE A 225 -7.39 15.47 -13.16
C PHE A 225 -7.41 14.68 -11.84
N LYS A 226 -6.80 13.51 -11.87
CA LYS A 226 -6.50 12.67 -10.70
C LYS A 226 -5.06 12.89 -10.27
N MET A 227 -4.85 13.15 -8.99
CA MET A 227 -3.53 13.32 -8.40
C MET A 227 -2.83 11.97 -8.22
N VAL A 228 -1.53 11.92 -8.46
CA VAL A 228 -0.64 10.89 -7.92
C VAL A 228 -0.33 11.27 -6.48
N CYS A 229 -0.84 10.49 -5.52
CA CYS A 229 -0.74 10.79 -4.09
C CYS A 229 0.67 10.55 -3.51
N MET A 230 1.68 11.20 -4.08
CA MET A 230 3.06 11.19 -3.61
C MET A 230 3.71 12.53 -3.92
N ASP A 231 4.38 13.12 -2.94
CA ASP A 231 5.18 14.33 -3.14
C ASP A 231 6.46 13.98 -3.90
N LEU A 232 6.59 14.50 -5.13
CA LEU A 232 7.75 14.35 -5.99
C LEU A 232 8.99 15.10 -5.46
N SER A 233 8.82 15.89 -4.40
CA SER A 233 9.88 16.60 -3.68
C SER A 233 10.09 16.10 -2.24
N GLU A 234 9.57 14.93 -1.89
CA GLU A 234 9.53 14.42 -0.51
C GLU A 234 10.90 14.49 0.18
N GLY A 235 10.95 15.20 1.31
CA GLY A 235 12.14 15.33 2.14
C GLY A 235 13.20 16.32 1.62
N ALA A 236 13.02 16.96 0.47
CA ALA A 236 13.97 17.96 -0.06
C ALA A 236 13.82 19.37 0.59
N GLY A 237 12.82 19.57 1.45
CA GLY A 237 12.57 20.84 2.15
C GLY A 237 11.98 21.96 1.26
N GLY A 238 11.44 21.61 0.10
CA GLY A 238 10.83 22.52 -0.88
C GLY A 238 9.31 22.59 -0.81
N LYS A 239 8.70 23.23 -1.83
CA LYS A 239 7.25 23.20 -2.04
C LYS A 239 6.83 21.81 -2.49
N TYR A 240 5.69 21.33 -2.02
CA TYR A 240 5.10 20.09 -2.49
C TYR A 240 4.89 20.09 -4.01
N VAL A 241 5.33 19.01 -4.66
CA VAL A 241 5.20 18.81 -6.10
C VAL A 241 4.40 17.54 -6.34
N TYR A 242 3.31 17.61 -7.09
CA TYR A 242 2.48 16.44 -7.40
C TYR A 242 2.29 16.29 -8.90
N ALA A 243 2.32 15.03 -9.37
CA ALA A 243 1.86 14.66 -10.71
C ALA A 243 0.35 14.47 -10.75
N TRP A 244 -0.24 14.80 -11.87
CA TRP A 244 -1.67 14.71 -12.14
C TRP A 244 -1.90 14.06 -13.49
N TYR A 245 -2.96 13.27 -13.63
CA TYR A 245 -3.31 12.60 -14.88
C TYR A 245 -4.81 12.61 -15.16
N ARG A 246 -5.19 12.37 -16.42
CA ARG A 246 -6.58 12.18 -16.82
C ARG A 246 -6.67 11.06 -17.86
N LYS A 247 -7.75 10.26 -17.81
CA LYS A 247 -8.02 9.12 -18.74
C LYS A 247 -9.03 9.47 -19.85
N GLU A 248 -9.88 10.45 -19.61
CA GLU A 248 -10.97 10.82 -20.52
C GLU A 248 -10.83 12.30 -20.90
N GLY A 249 -10.87 12.61 -22.20
CA GLY A 249 -10.74 13.98 -22.70
C GLY A 249 -10.66 14.05 -24.21
N CYS A 250 -10.67 15.27 -24.75
CA CYS A 250 -10.51 15.52 -26.19
C CYS A 250 -9.04 15.48 -26.66
N GLU A 251 -8.12 15.06 -25.79
CA GLU A 251 -6.69 15.06 -26.02
C GLU A 251 -6.20 13.73 -26.59
N LEU A 252 -5.06 13.77 -27.29
CA LEU A 252 -4.43 12.58 -27.84
C LEU A 252 -3.88 11.69 -26.72
N GLU A 253 -3.89 10.39 -26.97
CA GLU A 253 -3.43 9.38 -26.02
C GLU A 253 -1.92 9.47 -25.82
N ILE A 254 -1.50 9.41 -24.56
CA ILE A 254 -0.10 9.56 -24.18
C ILE A 254 0.65 8.27 -24.47
N GLN A 255 1.58 8.33 -25.42
CA GLN A 255 2.43 7.18 -25.79
C GLN A 255 3.75 7.14 -25.00
N ALA A 256 4.24 8.26 -24.50
CA ALA A 256 5.51 8.28 -23.79
C ALA A 256 5.55 9.45 -22.80
N MET A 257 6.36 9.26 -21.76
CA MET A 257 6.64 10.25 -20.73
C MET A 257 8.15 10.28 -20.52
N VAL A 258 8.70 11.48 -20.37
CA VAL A 258 10.13 11.71 -20.27
C VAL A 258 10.41 12.69 -19.13
N LEU A 259 11.23 12.28 -18.16
CA LEU A 259 11.71 13.19 -17.11
C LEU A 259 12.95 13.95 -17.61
N LEU A 260 12.84 15.26 -17.81
CA LEU A 260 13.92 16.05 -18.42
C LEU A 260 14.83 16.66 -17.35
N ILE A 261 16.01 16.07 -17.19
CA ILE A 261 17.11 16.61 -16.37
C ILE A 261 18.15 17.38 -17.20
N ASN A 262 18.19 17.12 -18.51
CA ASN A 262 19.09 17.79 -19.44
C ASN A 262 18.45 19.10 -19.95
N ALA A 263 19.06 20.24 -19.58
CA ALA A 263 18.59 21.56 -19.99
C ALA A 263 18.60 21.78 -21.52
N ASP A 264 19.49 21.11 -22.25
CA ASP A 264 19.51 21.20 -23.72
C ASP A 264 18.38 20.39 -24.34
N ALA A 265 18.10 19.19 -23.82
CA ALA A 265 16.91 18.42 -24.22
C ALA A 265 15.64 19.24 -23.98
N TRP A 266 15.50 19.87 -22.81
CA TRP A 266 14.39 20.77 -22.52
C TRP A 266 14.17 21.84 -23.60
N LYS A 267 15.24 22.51 -24.05
CA LYS A 267 15.14 23.51 -25.14
C LYS A 267 14.69 22.90 -26.45
N GLU A 268 15.17 21.72 -26.82
CA GLU A 268 14.79 21.06 -28.07
C GLU A 268 13.33 20.59 -28.05
N TYR A 269 12.84 20.08 -26.91
CA TYR A 269 11.41 19.77 -26.73
C TYR A 269 10.54 21.03 -26.84
N GLN A 270 10.97 22.16 -26.27
CA GLN A 270 10.25 23.44 -26.41
C GLN A 270 10.18 23.90 -27.88
N LYS A 271 11.28 23.80 -28.63
CA LYS A 271 11.29 24.16 -30.06
C LYS A 271 10.35 23.28 -30.87
N ALA A 272 10.37 21.97 -30.63
CA ALA A 272 9.48 21.02 -31.30
C ALA A 272 8.00 21.34 -31.02
N ALA A 273 7.65 21.69 -29.78
CA ALA A 273 6.29 22.07 -29.40
C ALA A 273 5.81 23.36 -30.11
N VAL A 274 6.68 24.36 -30.26
CA VAL A 274 6.36 25.62 -30.98
C VAL A 274 6.27 25.39 -32.50
N ALA A 275 7.05 24.49 -33.08
CA ALA A 275 6.99 24.18 -34.50
C ALA A 275 5.67 23.49 -34.89
N GLU A 276 5.07 22.70 -34.00
CA GLU A 276 3.79 22.04 -34.23
C GLU A 276 2.58 22.96 -34.05
N SER A 277 2.69 24.04 -33.27
CA SER A 277 1.59 25.00 -33.07
C SER A 277 1.33 25.96 -34.23
N GLY A 278 2.20 25.97 -35.25
CA GLY A 278 1.99 26.68 -36.53
C GLY A 278 0.86 26.11 -37.41
N SER A 279 0.31 24.94 -37.07
CA SER A 279 -0.92 24.39 -37.65
C SER A 279 -1.84 23.88 -36.54
N ALA A 280 -2.79 24.72 -36.13
CA ALA A 280 -3.94 24.38 -35.27
C ALA A 280 -3.65 23.71 -33.92
N TRP A 281 -2.71 24.26 -33.13
CA TRP A 281 -2.72 24.12 -31.67
C TRP A 281 -2.85 25.51 -31.04
N SER A 282 -4.06 25.90 -30.64
CA SER A 282 -4.35 27.22 -30.07
C SER A 282 -3.75 27.40 -28.68
N GLU A 283 -2.73 28.25 -28.59
CA GLU A 283 -2.45 29.28 -27.56
C GLU A 283 -2.73 29.06 -26.05
N THR A 284 -2.91 27.83 -25.54
CA THR A 284 -3.23 27.62 -24.11
C THR A 284 -2.19 26.85 -23.30
N ARG A 285 -0.96 26.64 -23.78
CA ARG A 285 0.05 25.83 -23.07
C ARG A 285 1.40 26.51 -22.90
N HIS A 286 1.41 27.64 -22.19
CA HIS A 286 2.55 28.04 -21.37
C HIS A 286 2.07 28.57 -20.01
N MET A 287 2.71 28.07 -18.94
CA MET A 287 2.48 28.45 -17.55
C MET A 287 2.61 29.98 -17.35
N ARG A 288 1.51 30.63 -16.96
CA ARG A 288 1.43 31.87 -16.14
C ARG A 288 0.01 32.01 -15.54
N PHE A 289 -0.07 32.64 -14.37
CA PHE A 289 -1.13 32.59 -13.36
C PHE A 289 -2.38 33.49 -13.55
N SER A 290 -3.54 33.01 -13.04
CA SER A 290 -4.66 33.69 -12.32
C SER A 290 -5.60 34.69 -13.06
N PRO A 291 -6.85 34.98 -12.56
CA PRO A 291 -7.86 34.15 -11.88
C PRO A 291 -9.27 34.20 -12.54
N ALA A 292 -10.16 33.30 -12.11
CA ALA A 292 -11.52 33.58 -11.61
C ALA A 292 -12.68 32.72 -12.18
N PHE A 293 -13.47 32.23 -11.22
CA PHE A 293 -14.94 32.05 -11.18
C PHE A 293 -15.61 30.67 -11.47
N THR A 294 -16.32 30.26 -10.39
CA THR A 294 -17.60 29.53 -10.26
C THR A 294 -17.72 28.03 -10.57
N GLU A 295 -17.71 27.26 -9.47
CA GLU A 295 -18.76 26.34 -9.01
C GLU A 295 -19.65 25.66 -10.05
N PHE A 296 -19.51 24.33 -10.15
CA PHE A 296 -20.64 23.42 -10.29
C PHE A 296 -20.31 22.08 -9.60
N LEU A 297 -21.14 21.73 -8.60
CA LEU A 297 -21.20 20.40 -8.01
C LEU A 297 -21.95 19.46 -8.96
N CYS A 298 -21.40 18.29 -9.26
CA CYS A 298 -22.17 17.16 -9.78
C CYS A 298 -21.61 15.83 -9.26
N GLU A 299 -22.56 14.98 -8.89
CA GLU A 299 -22.45 13.75 -8.10
C GLU A 299 -21.64 12.65 -8.78
N GLU A 300 -20.79 11.99 -7.98
CA GLU A 300 -20.01 10.82 -8.36
C GLU A 300 -20.88 9.58 -8.57
N LYS A 301 -20.66 8.90 -9.71
CA LYS A 301 -21.03 7.49 -9.87
C LYS A 301 -19.80 6.65 -10.24
N ASN A 302 -19.28 5.99 -9.21
CA ASN A 302 -18.59 4.69 -9.16
C ASN A 302 -17.93 4.13 -10.44
N MET A 303 -16.60 4.12 -10.46
CA MET A 303 -15.80 3.01 -11.01
C MET A 303 -14.62 2.72 -10.06
N SER A 304 -14.44 1.44 -9.72
CA SER A 304 -13.65 0.93 -8.59
C SER A 304 -12.15 1.25 -8.67
N ASN A 305 -11.74 2.30 -7.97
CA ASN A 305 -10.37 2.47 -7.48
C ASN A 305 -10.21 1.58 -6.23
N THR A 306 -9.03 1.04 -5.96
CA THR A 306 -8.78 0.24 -4.74
C THR A 306 -9.02 1.10 -3.49
N HIS A 307 -10.19 0.97 -2.87
CA HIS A 307 -10.68 1.75 -1.72
C HIS A 307 -10.15 1.24 -0.36
N LEU A 308 -8.97 0.60 -0.33
CA LEU A 308 -8.45 -0.06 0.86
C LEU A 308 -7.58 0.88 1.68
N ILE A 309 -7.60 0.70 3.00
CA ILE A 309 -6.85 1.53 3.93
C ILE A 309 -5.40 1.07 3.98
N THR A 310 -4.47 2.02 3.85
CA THR A 310 -3.03 1.75 3.71
C THR A 310 -2.20 2.32 4.87
N LYS A 311 -2.68 3.37 5.54
CA LYS A 311 -2.02 3.95 6.72
C LYS A 311 -3.03 4.40 7.77
N LEU A 312 -2.59 4.43 9.02
CA LEU A 312 -3.30 5.00 10.16
C LEU A 312 -2.41 6.00 10.89
N ASN A 313 -3.00 7.05 11.43
CA ASN A 313 -2.33 8.02 12.28
C ASN A 313 -3.32 8.63 13.29
N VAL A 314 -2.81 9.34 14.28
CA VAL A 314 -3.61 9.94 15.35
C VAL A 314 -3.16 11.38 15.56
N SER A 315 -4.13 12.28 15.73
CA SER A 315 -3.86 13.63 16.21
C SER A 315 -4.32 13.78 17.66
N THR A 316 -3.50 14.47 18.43
CA THR A 316 -3.75 14.88 19.82
C THR A 316 -3.72 16.41 19.99
N THR A 317 -3.39 17.12 18.92
CA THR A 317 -3.40 18.57 18.83
C THR A 317 -3.96 19.03 17.49
N LYS A 318 -4.43 20.28 17.43
CA LYS A 318 -4.97 20.88 16.20
C LYS A 318 -3.90 21.02 15.10
N ASP A 319 -2.66 21.33 15.47
CA ASP A 319 -1.56 21.44 14.50
C ASP A 319 -1.30 20.09 13.81
N GLU A 320 -1.40 18.97 14.55
CA GLU A 320 -1.32 17.63 13.98
C GLU A 320 -2.49 17.33 13.04
N GLU A 321 -3.70 17.80 13.34
CA GLU A 321 -4.86 17.66 12.45
C GLU A 321 -4.61 18.36 11.10
N GLU A 322 -4.10 19.59 11.13
CA GLU A 322 -3.76 20.35 9.93
C GLU A 322 -2.64 19.66 9.11
N ILE A 323 -1.60 19.16 9.79
CA ILE A 323 -0.51 18.41 9.16
C ILE A 323 -1.01 17.11 8.52
N LEU A 324 -1.87 16.35 9.21
CA LEU A 324 -2.39 15.08 8.69
C LEU A 324 -3.32 15.31 7.50
N GLY A 325 -4.21 16.31 7.59
CA GLY A 325 -5.05 16.72 6.47
C GLY A 325 -4.24 17.16 5.26
N ALA A 326 -3.21 18.00 5.46
CA ALA A 326 -2.29 18.43 4.41
C ALA A 326 -1.53 17.26 3.76
N ASN A 327 -1.23 16.22 4.54
CA ASN A 327 -0.59 15.00 4.05
C ASN A 327 -1.56 14.02 3.37
N GLY A 328 -2.85 14.38 3.21
CA GLY A 328 -3.85 13.56 2.52
C GLY A 328 -4.46 12.45 3.37
N TYR A 329 -4.32 12.51 4.69
CA TYR A 329 -5.10 11.65 5.57
C TYR A 329 -6.56 12.13 5.63
N GLN A 330 -7.47 11.16 5.76
CA GLN A 330 -8.88 11.36 5.98
C GLN A 330 -9.18 11.23 7.47
N LEU A 331 -9.86 12.23 8.01
CA LEU A 331 -10.29 12.28 9.40
C LEU A 331 -11.48 11.36 9.64
N ILE A 332 -11.42 10.56 10.70
CA ILE A 332 -12.62 9.97 11.31
C ILE A 332 -13.11 10.98 12.34
N ASN A 333 -14.23 11.64 12.05
CA ASN A 333 -14.75 12.75 12.84
C ASN A 333 -15.46 12.26 14.12
N ALA A 334 -14.73 11.54 14.97
CA ALA A 334 -15.16 11.04 16.26
C ALA A 334 -14.04 11.26 17.27
N ASP A 335 -14.35 11.98 18.35
CA ASP A 335 -13.40 12.21 19.44
C ASP A 335 -13.23 10.92 20.25
N LEU A 336 -12.03 10.35 20.20
CA LEU A 336 -11.70 9.09 20.89
C LEU A 336 -11.63 9.24 22.40
N ASN A 337 -11.65 10.48 22.92
CA ASN A 337 -11.65 10.81 24.34
C ASN A 337 -13.02 11.35 24.82
N GLU A 338 -14.09 11.18 24.04
CA GLU A 338 -15.37 11.79 24.36
C GLU A 338 -15.92 11.36 25.74
N GLY A 339 -16.41 12.34 26.51
CA GLY A 339 -16.92 12.14 27.86
C GLY A 339 -15.86 12.13 28.97
N THR A 340 -14.56 12.14 28.65
CA THR A 340 -13.48 12.19 29.66
C THR A 340 -13.21 13.61 30.18
N GLY A 341 -13.62 14.64 29.42
CA GLY A 341 -13.29 16.04 29.68
C GLY A 341 -11.84 16.42 29.34
N GLN A 342 -11.11 15.57 28.61
CA GLN A 342 -9.71 15.77 28.23
C GLN A 342 -9.56 16.31 26.80
N ASN A 343 -8.30 16.37 26.33
CA ASN A 343 -8.00 16.78 24.96
C ASN A 343 -8.70 15.87 23.94
N ARG A 344 -9.19 16.48 22.86
CA ARG A 344 -9.79 15.76 21.74
C ARG A 344 -8.72 14.97 21.02
N ILE A 345 -9.03 13.72 20.70
CA ILE A 345 -8.12 12.83 19.97
C ILE A 345 -8.87 12.27 18.78
N PHE A 346 -8.22 12.28 17.61
CA PHE A 346 -8.84 11.78 16.38
C PHE A 346 -8.01 10.71 15.71
N LEU A 347 -8.71 9.75 15.10
CA LEU A 347 -8.13 8.76 14.21
C LEU A 347 -8.15 9.28 12.77
N TRP A 348 -7.06 9.04 12.07
CA TRP A 348 -6.85 9.41 10.68
C TRP A 348 -6.43 8.19 9.87
N TYR A 349 -6.88 8.10 8.63
CA TYR A 349 -6.50 7.01 7.73
C TYR A 349 -6.15 7.51 6.33
N LYS A 350 -5.44 6.69 5.57
CA LYS A 350 -5.19 6.94 4.14
C LYS A 350 -5.61 5.76 3.30
N LYS A 351 -5.91 6.05 2.04
CA LYS A 351 -6.15 5.07 0.98
C LYS A 351 -5.25 5.43 -0.19
N GLU A 352 -4.14 4.71 -0.32
CA GLU A 352 -3.10 5.01 -1.31
C GLU A 352 -3.05 3.91 -2.39
N CYS A 353 -3.01 4.32 -3.65
CA CYS A 353 -2.95 3.38 -4.76
C CYS A 353 -1.58 2.69 -4.81
N GLY A 354 -1.56 1.37 -4.97
CA GLY A 354 -0.33 0.60 -5.09
C GLY A 354 0.43 0.37 -3.77
N ILE A 355 -0.12 0.80 -2.64
CA ILE A 355 0.43 0.52 -1.31
C ILE A 355 -0.29 -0.71 -0.73
N LYS A 356 0.46 -1.58 -0.05
CA LYS A 356 -0.10 -2.77 0.60
C LYS A 356 -1.16 -2.34 1.63
N PRO A 357 -2.36 -2.92 1.63
CA PRO A 357 -3.42 -2.52 2.55
C PRO A 357 -3.18 -3.08 3.95
N ILE A 358 -3.67 -2.37 4.95
CA ILE A 358 -3.73 -2.83 6.34
C ILE A 358 -4.73 -3.98 6.43
N THR A 359 -4.33 -5.06 7.09
CA THR A 359 -5.16 -6.25 7.28
C THR A 359 -5.50 -6.52 8.74
N ARG A 360 -4.80 -5.91 9.71
CA ARG A 360 -5.14 -6.05 11.14
C ARG A 360 -4.85 -4.75 11.88
N ILE A 361 -5.67 -4.46 12.88
CA ILE A 361 -5.48 -3.38 13.85
C ILE A 361 -5.56 -4.03 15.24
N GLN A 362 -4.64 -3.64 16.12
CA GLN A 362 -4.54 -4.10 17.50
C GLN A 362 -4.24 -2.91 18.41
N PHE A 363 -4.49 -3.07 19.70
CA PHE A 363 -4.23 -2.07 20.72
C PHE A 363 -3.32 -2.63 21.80
N SER A 364 -2.52 -1.75 22.41
CA SER A 364 -1.73 -2.09 23.60
C SER A 364 -2.00 -1.11 24.72
N PHE A 365 -2.18 -1.63 25.94
CA PHE A 365 -2.33 -0.82 27.16
C PHE A 365 -1.36 -1.22 28.28
N ASN A 366 -0.34 -2.02 27.95
CA ASN A 366 0.80 -2.36 28.80
C ASN A 366 2.01 -2.76 27.95
N ASP A 367 3.21 -2.77 28.55
CA ASP A 367 4.46 -3.01 27.83
C ASP A 367 4.60 -4.44 27.27
N LYS A 368 3.96 -5.43 27.90
CA LYS A 368 3.98 -6.81 27.39
C LYS A 368 3.22 -6.94 26.08
N MET A 369 2.06 -6.28 25.96
CA MET A 369 1.32 -6.20 24.70
C MET A 369 2.11 -5.44 23.63
N LYS A 370 2.78 -4.34 23.99
CA LYS A 370 3.66 -3.60 23.06
C LYS A 370 4.77 -4.50 22.50
N SER A 371 5.47 -5.23 23.38
CA SER A 371 6.52 -6.17 22.99
C SER A 371 5.98 -7.23 22.05
N GLY A 372 4.87 -7.89 22.40
CA GLY A 372 4.30 -8.96 21.56
C GLY A 372 3.86 -8.47 20.17
N LEU A 373 3.33 -7.26 20.07
CA LEU A 373 2.94 -6.64 18.79
C LEU A 373 4.16 -6.24 17.96
N ALA A 374 5.17 -5.62 18.57
CA ALA A 374 6.42 -5.28 17.90
C ALA A 374 7.15 -6.52 17.39
N ASP A 375 7.24 -7.59 18.21
CA ASP A 375 7.85 -8.87 17.83
C ASP A 375 7.10 -9.56 16.69
N ALA A 376 5.79 -9.31 16.56
CA ALA A 376 4.96 -9.79 15.46
C ALA A 376 4.99 -8.90 14.21
N GLY A 377 5.77 -7.81 14.22
CA GLY A 377 5.94 -6.91 13.07
C GLY A 377 4.80 -5.91 12.85
N TYR A 378 3.99 -5.63 13.87
CA TYR A 378 3.01 -4.54 13.79
C TYR A 378 3.69 -3.17 13.81
N GLU A 379 3.18 -2.23 13.03
CA GLU A 379 3.59 -0.83 13.05
C GLU A 379 2.84 -0.09 14.17
N LEU A 380 3.59 0.59 15.05
CA LEU A 380 3.07 1.44 16.11
C LEU A 380 2.67 2.82 15.56
N VAL A 381 1.46 3.28 15.87
CA VAL A 381 1.16 4.71 15.87
C VAL A 381 1.53 5.26 17.24
N ASP A 382 2.67 5.96 17.32
CA ASP A 382 3.26 6.40 18.58
C ASP A 382 2.56 7.65 19.14
N LYS A 383 1.28 7.47 19.49
CA LYS A 383 0.40 8.45 20.10
C LYS A 383 -0.46 7.75 21.14
N ASP A 384 -0.52 8.34 22.33
CA ASP A 384 -1.39 7.86 23.40
C ASP A 384 -2.83 8.28 23.09
N LEU A 385 -3.72 7.32 22.84
CA LEU A 385 -5.14 7.55 22.60
C LEU A 385 -5.89 8.05 23.85
N ASN A 386 -5.25 8.03 25.03
CA ASN A 386 -5.74 8.60 26.27
C ASN A 386 -4.92 9.83 26.72
N ALA A 387 -4.20 10.49 25.79
CA ALA A 387 -3.36 11.64 26.12
C ALA A 387 -4.16 12.72 26.88
N GLY A 388 -3.58 13.21 27.97
CA GLY A 388 -4.22 14.18 28.89
C GLY A 388 -4.97 13.55 30.06
N ALA A 389 -5.48 12.31 29.94
CA ALA A 389 -6.22 11.65 31.01
C ALA A 389 -5.34 11.12 32.17
N GLY A 390 -4.03 11.05 31.97
CA GLY A 390 -3.03 10.78 33.01
C GLY A 390 -2.98 9.34 33.55
N LYS A 391 -3.77 8.41 32.99
CA LYS A 391 -3.80 6.99 33.38
C LYS A 391 -4.08 6.10 32.17
N SER A 392 -3.55 4.87 32.20
CA SER A 392 -3.85 3.79 31.25
C SER A 392 -3.64 4.18 29.78
N PRO A 393 -2.40 4.44 29.36
CA PRO A 393 -2.13 4.83 27.98
C PRO A 393 -2.52 3.70 27.03
N ILE A 394 -3.10 4.07 25.88
CA ILE A 394 -3.51 3.12 24.84
C ILE A 394 -2.80 3.52 23.56
N PHE A 395 -2.22 2.54 22.87
CA PHE A 395 -1.55 2.76 21.59
C PHE A 395 -2.18 1.88 20.53
N LEU A 396 -2.35 2.45 19.34
CA LEU A 396 -2.84 1.76 18.15
C LEU A 396 -1.66 1.13 17.39
N TRP A 397 -1.89 -0.07 16.89
CA TRP A 397 -0.96 -0.83 16.07
C TRP A 397 -1.66 -1.36 14.84
N TYR A 398 -0.97 -1.43 13.71
CA TYR A 398 -1.53 -2.01 12.49
C TYR A 398 -0.52 -2.89 11.76
N PHE A 399 -1.03 -3.82 10.94
CA PHE A 399 -0.21 -4.85 10.30
C PHE A 399 -0.63 -5.08 8.85
N TYR A 400 0.36 -5.37 8.00
CA TYR A 400 0.18 -5.76 6.62
C TYR A 400 0.42 -7.25 6.46
N GLY A 401 -0.61 -8.03 6.72
CA GLY A 401 -0.51 -9.47 6.64
C GLY A 401 -0.63 -10.03 5.23
N SER A 402 -0.49 -11.34 5.14
CA SER A 402 -0.46 -12.10 3.88
C SER A 402 -1.00 -13.51 4.03
N THR A 403 -1.52 -13.88 5.20
CA THR A 403 -2.20 -15.17 5.41
C THR A 403 -3.59 -15.15 4.79
N GLU A 404 -4.24 -16.32 4.67
CA GLU A 404 -5.64 -16.38 4.23
C GLU A 404 -6.63 -15.67 5.17
N SER A 405 -6.20 -15.39 6.40
CA SER A 405 -6.97 -14.66 7.42
C SER A 405 -6.75 -13.15 7.37
N ASP A 406 -5.73 -12.69 6.65
CA ASP A 406 -5.36 -11.28 6.53
C ASP A 406 -6.18 -10.59 5.43
N ILE A 407 -7.42 -10.26 5.75
CA ILE A 407 -8.35 -9.62 4.80
C ILE A 407 -8.19 -8.10 4.89
N PRO A 408 -7.93 -7.40 3.78
CA PRO A 408 -7.80 -5.95 3.76
C PRO A 408 -8.97 -5.21 4.41
N ILE A 409 -8.64 -4.12 5.10
CA ILE A 409 -9.62 -3.20 5.67
C ILE A 409 -10.00 -2.18 4.60
N GLU A 410 -11.30 -2.09 4.29
CA GLU A 410 -11.84 -1.11 3.35
C GLU A 410 -12.30 0.17 4.03
N ASN A 411 -12.77 0.09 5.28
CA ASN A 411 -13.33 1.24 5.96
C ASN A 411 -13.22 1.15 7.48
N LEU A 412 -13.33 2.30 8.14
CA LEU A 412 -13.29 2.46 9.60
C LEU A 412 -14.49 3.28 10.07
N GLU A 413 -14.97 2.95 11.26
CA GLU A 413 -16.05 3.69 11.93
C GLU A 413 -15.80 3.69 13.44
N VAL A 414 -16.32 4.68 14.16
CA VAL A 414 -16.16 4.76 15.62
C VAL A 414 -17.54 4.86 16.26
N SER A 415 -17.85 3.94 17.17
CA SER A 415 -19.06 4.03 17.98
C SER A 415 -18.75 4.69 19.33
N LYS A 416 -19.64 5.57 19.78
CA LYS A 416 -19.52 6.26 21.09
C LYS A 416 -20.71 5.98 22.02
N ASP A 417 -21.76 5.38 21.47
CA ASP A 417 -22.93 4.90 22.18
C ASP A 417 -23.20 3.44 21.80
N ALA A 418 -23.55 2.63 22.80
CA ALA A 418 -23.98 1.26 22.63
C ALA A 418 -25.18 1.10 21.67
N ASN A 419 -26.02 2.14 21.51
CA ASN A 419 -27.16 2.13 20.58
C ASN A 419 -26.74 2.04 19.10
N GLU A 420 -25.52 2.45 18.76
CA GLU A 420 -25.00 2.45 17.39
C GLU A 420 -24.49 1.04 16.98
N GLU A 421 -24.00 0.28 17.96
CA GLU A 421 -23.22 -0.93 17.74
C GLU A 421 -23.97 -2.08 17.02
N PRO A 422 -25.25 -2.42 17.36
CA PRO A 422 -25.91 -3.56 16.71
C PRO A 422 -26.17 -3.37 15.22
N ALA A 423 -26.38 -2.12 14.77
CA ALA A 423 -26.57 -1.82 13.35
C ALA A 423 -25.27 -2.10 12.58
N LEU A 424 -24.13 -1.59 13.09
CA LEU A 424 -22.81 -1.85 12.53
C LEU A 424 -22.52 -3.36 12.44
N LEU A 425 -22.80 -4.11 13.52
CA LEU A 425 -22.56 -5.55 13.55
C LEU A 425 -23.39 -6.31 12.49
N LYS A 426 -24.68 -5.96 12.34
CA LYS A 426 -25.57 -6.57 11.34
C LYS A 426 -25.16 -6.24 9.92
N ASP A 427 -24.65 -5.03 9.71
CA ASP A 427 -24.12 -4.59 8.43
C ASP A 427 -22.76 -5.26 8.12
N GLY A 428 -22.23 -6.10 9.02
CA GLY A 428 -21.01 -6.86 8.81
C GLY A 428 -19.74 -6.09 9.15
N TRP A 429 -19.84 -5.01 9.93
CA TRP A 429 -18.68 -4.38 10.55
C TRP A 429 -18.17 -5.25 11.71
N GLU A 430 -16.86 -5.21 11.92
CA GLU A 430 -16.16 -5.93 12.98
C GLU A 430 -15.74 -4.93 14.06
N ARG A 431 -16.21 -5.13 15.30
CA ARG A 431 -15.77 -4.33 16.44
C ARG A 431 -14.44 -4.82 16.97
N LEU A 432 -13.48 -3.92 17.17
CA LEU A 432 -12.22 -4.26 17.83
C LEU A 432 -12.40 -4.33 19.36
N GLY A 433 -11.56 -5.13 20.02
CA GLY A 433 -11.79 -5.55 21.41
C GLY A 433 -11.55 -4.48 22.49
N CYS A 434 -10.87 -3.39 22.16
CA CYS A 434 -10.44 -2.39 23.14
C CYS A 434 -11.46 -1.27 23.32
N ASP A 435 -11.87 -1.02 24.56
CA ASP A 435 -12.50 0.24 24.97
C ASP A 435 -11.45 1.35 24.96
N LEU A 436 -11.57 2.30 24.04
CA LEU A 436 -10.55 3.33 23.82
C LEU A 436 -10.46 4.34 24.97
N ASN A 437 -11.47 4.40 25.85
CA ASN A 437 -11.48 5.20 27.08
C ASN A 437 -11.20 4.33 28.33
N ARG A 438 -10.53 3.19 28.15
CA ARG A 438 -10.32 2.21 29.22
C ARG A 438 -9.65 2.85 30.44
N ARG A 439 -10.38 2.78 31.57
CA ARG A 439 -9.97 3.23 32.92
C ARG A 439 -9.73 4.73 33.05
N VAL A 440 -10.13 5.54 32.07
CA VAL A 440 -10.08 7.01 32.16
C VAL A 440 -11.46 7.64 32.37
N GLY A 441 -12.53 6.85 32.27
CA GLY A 441 -13.92 7.32 32.40
C GLY A 441 -14.49 7.76 31.04
N GLY A 442 -15.60 8.48 31.03
CA GLY A 442 -16.24 8.91 29.79
C GLY A 442 -17.04 7.82 29.07
N ASN A 443 -17.23 8.00 27.77
CA ASN A 443 -18.03 7.09 26.95
C ASN A 443 -17.27 5.80 26.65
N PHE A 444 -17.97 4.68 26.45
CA PHE A 444 -17.35 3.47 25.89
C PHE A 444 -17.17 3.67 24.39
N ILE A 445 -15.93 3.78 23.94
CA ILE A 445 -15.59 4.08 22.56
C ILE A 445 -14.93 2.86 21.92
N TYR A 446 -15.41 2.46 20.75
CA TYR A 446 -14.87 1.32 20.02
C TYR A 446 -14.59 1.68 18.57
N LEU A 447 -13.46 1.19 18.06
CA LEU A 447 -13.14 1.21 16.64
C LEU A 447 -13.76 0.01 15.95
N TRP A 448 -14.36 0.25 14.78
CA TRP A 448 -14.94 -0.75 13.91
C TRP A 448 -14.20 -0.77 12.59
N VAL A 449 -14.06 -1.97 12.02
CA VAL A 449 -13.43 -2.18 10.72
C VAL A 449 -14.41 -2.86 9.78
N LYS A 450 -14.41 -2.42 8.53
CA LYS A 450 -15.09 -3.10 7.44
C LYS A 450 -14.06 -3.80 6.58
N ARG A 451 -14.31 -5.05 6.21
CA ARG A 451 -13.40 -5.87 5.41
C ARG A 451 -13.81 -5.84 3.95
N GLU A 452 -12.82 -5.82 3.06
CA GLU A 452 -13.02 -5.87 1.60
C GLU A 452 -13.88 -7.08 1.18
N LYS A 453 -13.72 -8.20 1.88
CA LYS A 453 -14.45 -9.44 1.61
C LYS A 453 -15.20 -9.92 2.85
N PRO A 454 -16.44 -10.41 2.68
CA PRO A 454 -17.13 -11.12 3.75
C PRO A 454 -16.26 -12.26 4.29
N SER A 455 -16.25 -12.40 5.61
CA SER A 455 -15.47 -13.44 6.28
C SER A 455 -16.12 -13.89 7.56
N TYR A 456 -15.73 -15.07 7.98
CA TYR A 456 -16.33 -15.80 9.08
C TYR A 456 -15.25 -16.16 10.09
N ILE A 457 -15.60 -16.16 11.38
CA ILE A 457 -14.75 -16.70 12.42
C ILE A 457 -14.70 -18.21 12.21
N CYS A 458 -13.51 -18.75 11.93
CA CYS A 458 -13.30 -20.18 11.70
C CYS A 458 -12.61 -20.88 12.86
N GLU A 459 -12.01 -20.11 13.78
CA GLU A 459 -11.32 -20.66 14.95
C GLU A 459 -11.34 -19.65 16.08
N ILE A 460 -11.44 -20.15 17.31
CA ILE A 460 -11.24 -19.38 18.54
C ILE A 460 -10.21 -20.05 19.44
N ALA A 461 -9.47 -19.24 20.19
CA ALA A 461 -8.51 -19.70 21.17
C ALA A 461 -8.48 -18.75 22.38
N ALA A 462 -7.76 -19.14 23.42
CA ALA A 462 -7.54 -18.33 24.60
C ALA A 462 -6.11 -18.52 25.13
N THR A 463 -5.56 -17.51 25.78
CA THR A 463 -4.22 -17.54 26.40
C THR A 463 -4.29 -16.93 27.80
N VAL A 464 -3.42 -17.35 28.72
CA VAL A 464 -3.35 -16.83 30.11
C VAL A 464 -2.19 -15.86 30.33
N ASP A 465 -1.41 -15.61 29.29
CA ASP A 465 -0.26 -14.71 29.29
C ASP A 465 0.05 -14.28 27.83
N PHE A 466 1.18 -13.59 27.68
CA PHE A 466 1.65 -13.02 26.41
C PHE A 466 2.68 -13.91 25.68
N SER A 467 3.03 -15.07 26.22
CA SER A 467 4.16 -15.88 25.73
C SER A 467 3.95 -16.45 24.33
N SER A 468 2.68 -16.58 23.91
CA SER A 468 2.29 -17.11 22.60
C SER A 468 1.78 -16.05 21.63
N ASP A 469 1.81 -14.76 22.01
CA ASP A 469 1.28 -13.66 21.19
C ASP A 469 1.85 -13.68 19.77
N LYS A 470 3.18 -13.68 19.65
CA LYS A 470 3.85 -13.69 18.34
C LYS A 470 3.41 -14.88 17.49
N GLN A 471 3.42 -16.08 18.05
CA GLN A 471 3.01 -17.29 17.33
C GLN A 471 1.55 -17.19 16.86
N LYS A 472 0.65 -16.68 17.71
CA LYS A 472 -0.77 -16.50 17.35
C LYS A 472 -0.92 -15.47 16.24
N PHE A 473 -0.21 -14.34 16.30
CA PHE A 473 -0.22 -13.34 15.25
C PHE A 473 0.36 -13.88 13.92
N ASP A 474 1.45 -14.64 13.97
CA ASP A 474 2.05 -15.29 12.79
C ASP A 474 1.08 -16.28 12.13
N LEU A 475 0.23 -16.95 12.93
CA LEU A 475 -0.81 -17.88 12.45
C LEU A 475 -2.08 -17.19 11.93
N GLY A 476 -2.12 -15.85 11.93
CA GLY A 476 -3.26 -15.07 11.44
C GLY A 476 -4.38 -14.85 12.45
N PHE A 477 -4.15 -15.09 13.76
CA PHE A 477 -5.14 -14.74 14.78
C PHE A 477 -5.22 -13.23 15.01
N THR A 478 -6.41 -12.78 15.39
CA THR A 478 -6.72 -11.47 15.93
C THR A 478 -6.99 -11.64 17.43
N ARG A 479 -6.28 -10.90 18.28
CA ARG A 479 -6.58 -10.84 19.71
C ARG A 479 -7.81 -9.97 19.93
N VAL A 480 -8.67 -10.36 20.85
CA VAL A 480 -9.64 -9.44 21.46
C VAL A 480 -8.87 -8.66 22.52
N ASP A 481 -8.52 -7.40 22.25
CA ASP A 481 -7.70 -6.55 23.13
C ASP A 481 -8.43 -6.08 24.40
N GLU A 482 -8.94 -7.04 25.17
CA GLU A 482 -9.45 -6.83 26.52
C GLU A 482 -9.13 -8.07 27.37
N ASN A 483 -8.67 -7.82 28.59
CA ASN A 483 -8.36 -8.87 29.55
C ASN A 483 -9.67 -9.37 30.16
N THR A 484 -10.01 -10.64 29.98
CA THR A 484 -11.24 -11.21 30.56
C THR A 484 -11.25 -11.11 32.09
N ASN A 485 -10.08 -11.02 32.74
CA ASN A 485 -9.95 -10.78 34.18
C ASN A 485 -9.89 -9.28 34.58
N ARG A 486 -10.33 -8.33 33.75
CA ARG A 486 -10.27 -6.88 34.08
C ARG A 486 -10.92 -6.61 35.43
N GLY A 487 -10.11 -6.18 36.40
CA GLY A 487 -10.56 -5.83 37.75
C GLY A 487 -10.64 -7.01 38.73
N ALA A 488 -10.50 -8.25 38.27
CA ALA A 488 -10.51 -9.45 39.11
C ALA A 488 -9.14 -9.75 39.76
N GLY A 489 -8.05 -9.24 39.16
CA GLY A 489 -6.69 -9.70 39.46
C GLY A 489 -6.32 -10.95 38.65
N GLY A 490 -5.27 -11.67 39.05
CA GLY A 490 -4.88 -12.92 38.40
C GLY A 490 -4.16 -12.77 37.07
N ASN A 491 -4.29 -13.79 36.22
CA ASN A 491 -3.59 -13.87 34.93
C ASN A 491 -4.17 -12.88 33.92
N SER A 492 -3.37 -12.49 32.91
CA SER A 492 -3.86 -11.68 31.79
C SER A 492 -4.42 -12.60 30.72
N VAL A 493 -5.73 -12.80 30.76
CA VAL A 493 -6.40 -13.79 29.92
C VAL A 493 -7.05 -13.10 28.72
N PHE A 494 -6.73 -13.58 27.51
CA PHE A 494 -7.22 -13.00 26.26
C PHE A 494 -7.91 -14.06 25.41
N LEU A 495 -9.00 -13.66 24.77
CA LEU A 495 -9.63 -14.42 23.69
C LEU A 495 -8.98 -14.04 22.35
N TRP A 496 -8.93 -15.02 21.44
CA TRP A 496 -8.39 -14.88 20.11
C TRP A 496 -9.35 -15.50 19.12
N TYR A 497 -9.38 -14.96 17.91
CA TYR A 497 -10.13 -15.57 16.81
C TYR A 497 -9.35 -15.47 15.51
N ARG A 498 -9.63 -16.39 14.60
CA ARG A 498 -9.08 -16.39 13.24
C ARG A 498 -10.24 -16.40 12.25
N ARG A 499 -10.02 -15.73 11.11
CA ARG A 499 -11.06 -15.54 10.08
C ARG A 499 -10.71 -16.32 8.82
N SER A 500 -11.74 -16.68 8.05
CA SER A 500 -11.60 -17.20 6.70
C SER A 500 -12.71 -16.65 5.80
N THR A 501 -12.42 -16.53 4.50
CA THR A 501 -13.43 -16.28 3.47
C THR A 501 -14.15 -17.57 3.07
N ASP A 502 -13.61 -18.74 3.45
CA ASP A 502 -14.24 -20.03 3.28
C ASP A 502 -15.33 -20.24 4.33
N LYS A 503 -16.58 -20.08 3.90
CA LYS A 503 -17.77 -20.27 4.72
C LYS A 503 -17.87 -21.68 5.30
N SER A 504 -17.28 -22.71 4.67
CA SER A 504 -17.35 -24.10 5.15
C SER A 504 -16.54 -24.34 6.42
N LYS A 505 -15.56 -23.48 6.71
CA LYS A 505 -14.72 -23.56 7.91
C LYS A 505 -15.30 -22.78 9.10
N ALA A 506 -16.44 -22.11 8.92
CA ALA A 506 -16.96 -21.17 9.91
C ALA A 506 -17.51 -21.87 11.16
N LEU A 507 -17.32 -21.22 12.32
CA LEU A 507 -18.02 -21.59 13.54
C LEU A 507 -19.50 -21.26 13.41
N THR A 508 -20.35 -22.01 14.10
CA THR A 508 -21.81 -21.86 14.04
C THR A 508 -22.42 -21.32 15.32
N ALA A 509 -21.81 -21.61 16.48
CA ALA A 509 -22.30 -21.15 17.79
C ALA A 509 -21.15 -20.86 18.76
N LEU A 510 -21.40 -19.96 19.72
CA LEU A 510 -20.54 -19.72 20.88
C LEU A 510 -21.34 -19.83 22.18
N ASN A 511 -20.69 -20.31 23.25
CA ASN A 511 -21.27 -20.36 24.59
C ASN A 511 -20.19 -20.24 25.68
N ALA A 512 -20.60 -20.20 26.93
CA ALA A 512 -19.71 -20.24 28.09
C ALA A 512 -20.30 -21.13 29.20
N SER A 513 -19.43 -21.78 29.97
CA SER A 513 -19.79 -22.45 31.23
C SER A 513 -19.22 -21.68 32.41
N ILE A 514 -20.00 -21.51 33.47
CA ILE A 514 -19.60 -20.85 34.73
C ILE A 514 -19.69 -21.78 35.95
N ASN A 515 -20.04 -23.05 35.73
CA ASN A 515 -20.10 -24.09 36.75
C ASN A 515 -20.00 -25.50 36.13
N PHE A 516 -19.88 -26.53 36.97
CA PHE A 516 -19.77 -27.93 36.52
C PHE A 516 -20.98 -28.43 35.71
N GLN A 517 -22.20 -28.08 36.12
CA GLN A 517 -23.42 -28.54 35.46
C GLN A 517 -23.51 -28.04 34.01
N GLU A 518 -23.13 -26.78 33.77
CA GLU A 518 -23.08 -26.23 32.42
C GLU A 518 -21.97 -26.82 31.57
N ASN A 519 -20.81 -27.15 32.16
CA ASN A 519 -19.75 -27.87 31.44
C ASN A 519 -20.28 -29.21 30.91
N VAL A 520 -20.99 -29.98 31.74
CA VAL A 520 -21.59 -31.26 31.34
C VAL A 520 -22.67 -31.05 30.29
N ARG A 521 -23.54 -30.04 30.46
CA ARG A 521 -24.60 -29.73 29.50
C ARG A 521 -24.04 -29.40 28.12
N LEU A 522 -23.09 -28.46 28.03
CA LEU A 522 -22.53 -28.02 26.75
C LEU A 522 -21.75 -29.14 26.05
N GLN A 523 -21.05 -30.00 26.82
CA GLN A 523 -20.40 -31.17 26.27
C GLN A 523 -21.41 -32.17 25.66
N ASN A 524 -22.58 -32.36 26.29
CA ASN A 524 -23.66 -33.20 25.75
C ASN A 524 -24.39 -32.56 24.56
N GLU A 525 -24.22 -31.25 24.35
CA GLU A 525 -24.71 -30.48 23.20
C GLU A 525 -23.63 -30.36 22.11
N ASP A 526 -22.61 -31.22 22.13
CA ASP A 526 -21.50 -31.31 21.17
C ASP A 526 -20.60 -30.06 21.05
N PHE A 527 -20.75 -29.10 21.96
CA PHE A 527 -19.84 -27.95 22.00
C PHE A 527 -18.41 -28.39 22.32
N LYS A 528 -17.45 -27.76 21.65
CA LYS A 528 -16.02 -27.93 21.88
C LYS A 528 -15.54 -26.88 22.90
N LYS A 529 -14.95 -27.36 24.00
CA LYS A 529 -14.43 -26.52 25.08
C LYS A 529 -13.06 -25.94 24.74
N LEU A 530 -12.82 -24.66 25.04
CA LEU A 530 -11.46 -24.13 25.09
C LEU A 530 -10.71 -24.68 26.32
N SER A 531 -9.43 -24.99 26.18
CA SER A 531 -8.63 -25.57 27.28
C SER A 531 -8.30 -24.58 28.40
N VAL A 532 -8.49 -23.28 28.17
CA VAL A 532 -8.14 -22.21 29.11
C VAL A 532 -9.33 -21.81 29.96
N ASN A 533 -9.12 -21.77 31.28
CA ASN A 533 -10.03 -21.12 32.23
C ASN A 533 -9.92 -19.60 32.06
N LEU A 534 -11.02 -18.94 31.69
CA LEU A 534 -11.10 -17.50 31.48
C LEU A 534 -10.91 -16.68 32.77
N ASN A 535 -11.09 -17.31 33.92
CA ASN A 535 -10.86 -16.79 35.27
C ASN A 535 -9.51 -17.24 35.87
N SER A 536 -8.59 -17.77 35.05
CA SER A 536 -7.30 -18.30 35.52
C SER A 536 -6.55 -17.31 36.40
N GLY A 537 -6.03 -17.77 37.54
CA GLY A 537 -5.29 -16.96 38.51
C GLY A 537 -6.16 -16.07 39.40
N THR A 538 -7.49 -16.16 39.30
CA THR A 538 -8.44 -15.47 40.22
C THR A 538 -8.97 -16.43 41.28
N THR A 539 -9.76 -15.93 42.23
CA THR A 539 -10.53 -16.73 43.19
C THR A 539 -11.96 -17.02 42.73
N GLY A 540 -12.28 -16.75 41.46
CA GLY A 540 -13.61 -16.93 40.89
C GLY A 540 -13.92 -18.38 40.50
N ASN A 541 -15.10 -18.57 39.92
CA ASN A 541 -15.48 -19.87 39.36
C ASN A 541 -14.59 -20.21 38.16
N ASP A 542 -14.45 -21.50 37.86
CA ASP A 542 -13.90 -21.93 36.59
C ASP A 542 -14.86 -21.57 35.46
N VAL A 543 -14.38 -20.75 34.52
CA VAL A 543 -15.16 -20.28 33.38
C VAL A 543 -14.48 -20.71 32.09
N TYR A 544 -15.23 -21.32 31.17
CA TYR A 544 -14.69 -21.74 29.87
C TYR A 544 -15.57 -21.23 28.73
N ALA A 545 -14.94 -20.80 27.64
CA ALA A 545 -15.63 -20.56 26.37
C ALA A 545 -15.75 -21.84 25.55
N TRP A 546 -16.82 -21.91 24.76
CA TRP A 546 -17.22 -23.08 23.99
C TRP A 546 -17.66 -22.67 22.59
N TYR A 547 -17.50 -23.57 21.61
CA TYR A 547 -17.90 -23.34 20.23
C TYR A 547 -18.44 -24.58 19.51
N LEU A 548 -19.24 -24.36 18.46
CA LEU A 548 -19.64 -25.38 17.49
C LEU A 548 -19.04 -25.10 16.11
N THR A 549 -18.74 -26.17 15.37
CA THR A 549 -18.27 -26.13 13.97
C THR A 549 -19.28 -26.67 12.98
N GLU A 550 -20.34 -27.32 13.46
CA GLU A 550 -21.39 -27.97 12.67
C GLU A 550 -22.74 -27.62 13.31
N GLY A 551 -23.77 -27.41 12.49
CA GLY A 551 -25.11 -27.06 12.99
C GLY A 551 -25.98 -26.37 11.93
N CYS A 552 -27.28 -26.26 12.22
CA CYS A 552 -28.24 -25.53 11.38
C CYS A 552 -28.20 -24.01 11.59
N GLU A 553 -27.33 -23.53 12.50
CA GLU A 553 -27.18 -22.11 12.83
C GLU A 553 -26.42 -21.33 11.75
N SER A 554 -26.58 -20.01 11.78
CA SER A 554 -25.90 -19.11 10.85
C SER A 554 -24.40 -19.04 11.17
N GLN A 555 -23.56 -19.02 10.15
CA GLN A 555 -22.11 -18.93 10.31
C GLN A 555 -21.69 -17.63 10.99
N ILE A 556 -20.87 -17.74 12.03
CA ILE A 556 -20.43 -16.60 12.83
C ILE A 556 -19.49 -15.72 11.99
N ARG A 557 -19.88 -14.46 11.83
CA ARG A 557 -19.09 -13.42 11.17
C ARG A 557 -18.29 -12.60 12.16
N ASN A 558 -18.87 -12.31 13.33
CA ASN A 558 -18.26 -11.43 14.32
C ASN A 558 -18.53 -11.92 15.74
N MET A 559 -17.57 -11.66 16.63
CA MET A 559 -17.67 -11.92 18.06
C MET A 559 -17.25 -10.66 18.82
N VAL A 560 -17.98 -10.34 19.88
CA VAL A 560 -17.81 -9.13 20.67
C VAL A 560 -17.77 -9.48 22.15
N LEU A 561 -16.80 -8.92 22.88
CA LEU A 561 -16.75 -8.98 24.34
C LEU A 561 -17.37 -7.71 24.94
N LEU A 562 -18.55 -7.85 25.52
CA LEU A 562 -19.36 -6.74 26.04
C LEU A 562 -19.01 -6.44 27.49
N ILE A 563 -18.30 -5.33 27.71
CA ILE A 563 -17.98 -4.81 29.05
C ILE A 563 -18.88 -3.64 29.46
N ASN A 564 -19.52 -2.97 28.50
CA ASN A 564 -20.45 -1.86 28.73
C ASN A 564 -21.82 -2.41 29.18
N PRO A 565 -22.29 -2.16 30.41
CA PRO A 565 -23.58 -2.64 30.89
C PRO A 565 -24.78 -2.18 30.05
N ALA A 566 -24.72 -0.99 29.46
CA ALA A 566 -25.78 -0.48 28.61
C ALA A 566 -25.94 -1.34 27.33
N ALA A 567 -24.81 -1.82 26.78
CA ALA A 567 -24.79 -2.60 25.55
C ALA A 567 -25.48 -3.97 25.69
N TRP A 568 -25.50 -4.58 26.87
CA TRP A 568 -26.06 -5.92 27.07
C TRP A 568 -27.53 -6.00 26.61
N THR A 569 -28.36 -5.09 27.12
CA THR A 569 -29.79 -5.08 26.79
C THR A 569 -30.04 -4.61 25.36
N ILE A 570 -29.18 -3.75 24.81
CA ILE A 570 -29.30 -3.23 23.45
C ILE A 570 -29.03 -4.34 22.43
N TYR A 571 -27.97 -5.12 22.61
CA TYR A 571 -27.65 -6.27 21.74
C TYR A 571 -28.75 -7.34 21.81
N GLN A 572 -29.24 -7.66 23.01
CA GLN A 572 -30.35 -8.60 23.20
C GLN A 572 -31.61 -8.14 22.46
N LYS A 573 -32.02 -6.86 22.62
CA LYS A 573 -33.19 -6.29 21.93
C LYS A 573 -33.02 -6.27 20.41
N ALA A 574 -31.79 -6.10 19.93
CA ALA A 574 -31.48 -6.15 18.52
C ALA A 574 -31.51 -7.58 17.93
N GLY A 575 -31.70 -8.62 18.75
CA GLY A 575 -31.72 -10.01 18.30
C GLY A 575 -30.34 -10.55 17.92
N ILE A 576 -29.26 -9.95 18.43
CA ILE A 576 -27.90 -10.50 18.31
C ILE A 576 -27.78 -11.67 19.29
N ASN A 577 -27.07 -12.73 18.90
CA ASN A 577 -26.85 -13.88 19.79
C ASN A 577 -26.05 -13.42 21.01
N PHE A 578 -26.63 -13.56 22.20
CA PHE A 578 -26.05 -13.10 23.46
C PHE A 578 -25.85 -14.28 24.40
N VAL A 579 -24.60 -14.52 24.80
CA VAL A 579 -24.25 -15.55 25.77
C VAL A 579 -24.46 -14.98 27.17
N ASP A 580 -25.60 -15.29 27.78
CA ASP A 580 -25.99 -14.80 29.11
C ASP A 580 -25.25 -15.52 30.25
N LYS A 581 -23.92 -15.33 30.25
CA LYS A 581 -22.97 -15.87 31.22
C LYS A 581 -21.91 -14.82 31.49
N ASN A 582 -21.82 -14.39 32.74
CA ASN A 582 -20.78 -13.47 33.17
C ASN A 582 -19.42 -14.17 33.16
N LEU A 583 -18.49 -13.70 32.32
CA LEU A 583 -17.17 -14.34 32.22
C LEU A 583 -16.30 -14.16 33.48
N ASN A 584 -16.66 -13.23 34.37
CA ASN A 584 -16.01 -13.02 35.67
C ASN A 584 -16.82 -13.60 36.84
N GLU A 585 -17.58 -14.67 36.60
CA GLU A 585 -18.44 -15.24 37.64
C GLU A 585 -17.64 -15.71 38.87
N GLY A 586 -18.17 -15.42 40.06
CA GLY A 586 -17.55 -15.79 41.34
C GLY A 586 -16.39 -14.89 41.78
N ASN A 587 -16.01 -13.85 41.01
CA ASN A 587 -14.98 -12.89 41.41
C ASN A 587 -15.48 -11.43 41.38
N LYS A 588 -14.61 -10.48 41.75
CA LYS A 588 -14.91 -9.03 41.80
C LYS A 588 -14.54 -8.28 40.51
N GLY A 589 -14.28 -9.00 39.43
CA GLY A 589 -13.98 -8.45 38.12
C GLY A 589 -15.16 -7.70 37.51
N MET A 590 -14.85 -6.97 36.45
CA MET A 590 -15.85 -6.31 35.63
C MET A 590 -16.73 -7.36 34.97
N LYS A 591 -18.06 -7.21 35.05
CA LYS A 591 -18.96 -8.14 34.36
C LYS A 591 -18.72 -8.07 32.84
N MET A 592 -18.56 -9.22 32.21
CA MET A 592 -18.34 -9.32 30.77
C MET A 592 -19.20 -10.41 30.18
N TYR A 593 -19.70 -10.19 28.97
CA TYR A 593 -20.54 -11.14 28.24
C TYR A 593 -20.06 -11.28 26.81
N LEU A 594 -20.29 -12.45 26.20
CA LEU A 594 -20.03 -12.63 24.77
C LEU A 594 -21.30 -12.37 23.96
N ALA A 595 -21.14 -11.70 22.83
CA ALA A 595 -22.18 -11.61 21.80
C ALA A 595 -21.57 -11.93 20.43
N TYR A 596 -22.38 -12.46 19.51
CA TYR A 596 -21.93 -12.82 18.16
C TYR A 596 -23.05 -12.76 17.13
N GLN A 597 -22.67 -12.62 15.86
CA GLN A 597 -23.57 -12.47 14.71
C GLN A 597 -23.12 -13.30 13.53
#